data_AF-A0A3A3GUT8-F1
#
_entry.id   AF-A0A3A3GUT8-F1
#
_cell.length_a   1.000
_cell.length_b   1.000
_cell.length_c   1.000
_cell.angle_alpha   90.00
_cell.angle_beta   90.00
_cell.angle_gamma   90.00
#
_symmetry.space_group_name_H-M   'P 1'
#
loop_
_entity.id
_entity.type
_entity.pdbx_description
1 polymer ?
#
loop_
_entity_poly.entity_id
_entity_poly.type
_entity_poly.pdbx_seq_one_letter_code
_entity_poly.pdbx_strand_id
1 'polypeptide(L)'
;MSFSYLPWPLYVILLFGMGLYIIVFAMKGIRNYPRDFSIGLVLLATGCILIAINKTIESLNINNSKIWQIDLVAIPLGVVSIVFIFAGAYKGTKHDPEKHKVVRICIYSIIGTFVMMGILVILALYK
;
A
#
# COMPACT_ATOMS: atom_id res chain seq x y z
N MET A 1 16.81 -6.19 -0.45
CA MET A 1 17.24 -5.21 -1.48
C MET A 1 16.05 -4.28 -1.73
N SER A 2 16.21 -2.98 -1.46
CA SER A 2 15.14 -1.99 -1.66
C SER A 2 14.84 -1.81 -3.15
N PHE A 3 13.57 -1.62 -3.53
CA PHE A 3 13.20 -1.22 -4.89
C PHE A 3 13.83 0.13 -5.32
N SER A 4 14.45 0.86 -4.39
CA SER A 4 15.20 2.11 -4.62
C SER A 4 16.46 1.95 -5.50
N TYR A 5 16.94 0.74 -5.76
CA TYR A 5 18.12 0.50 -6.62
C TYR A 5 17.77 0.29 -8.10
N LEU A 6 16.48 0.19 -8.45
CA LEU A 6 16.09 0.20 -9.86
C LEU A 6 16.40 1.58 -10.46
N PRO A 7 16.86 1.65 -11.72
CA PRO A 7 16.88 2.90 -12.46
C PRO A 7 15.55 3.61 -12.30
N TRP A 8 15.58 4.88 -11.91
CA TRP A 8 14.36 5.63 -11.58
C TRP A 8 13.25 5.53 -12.65
N PRO A 9 13.51 5.44 -13.97
CA PRO A 9 12.45 5.27 -14.95
C PRO A 9 11.72 3.93 -14.80
N LEU A 10 12.45 2.84 -14.52
CA LEU A 10 11.87 1.51 -14.31
C LEU A 10 11.01 1.48 -13.05
N TYR A 11 11.47 2.12 -11.97
CA TYR A 11 10.70 2.24 -10.73
C TYR A 11 9.37 2.98 -10.95
N VAL A 12 9.42 4.11 -11.67
CA VAL A 12 8.23 4.90 -12.01
C VAL A 12 7.26 4.10 -12.88
N ILE A 13 7.75 3.44 -13.94
CA ILE A 13 6.91 2.62 -14.82
C ILE A 13 6.23 1.49 -14.05
N LEU A 14 6.96 0.82 -13.16
CA LEU A 14 6.40 -0.26 -12.33
C LEU A 14 5.29 0.24 -11.41
N LEU A 15 5.52 1.34 -10.67
CA LEU A 15 4.51 1.90 -9.77
C LEU A 15 3.29 2.43 -10.52
N PHE A 16 3.51 3.12 -11.64
CA PHE A 16 2.42 3.67 -12.45
C PHE A 16 1.61 2.53 -13.09
N GLY A 17 2.29 1.53 -13.64
CA GLY A 17 1.67 0.33 -14.20
C GLY A 17 0.90 -0.46 -13.15
N MET A 18 1.45 -0.63 -11.96
CA MET A 18 0.77 -1.29 -10.84
C MET A 18 -0.47 -0.50 -10.39
N GLY A 19 -0.37 0.82 -10.27
CA GLY A 19 -1.50 1.68 -9.94
C GLY A 19 -2.64 1.57 -10.97
N LEU A 20 -2.32 1.65 -12.26
CA LEU A 20 -3.30 1.47 -13.34
C LEU A 20 -3.92 0.07 -13.35
N TYR A 21 -3.11 -0.98 -13.17
CA TYR A 21 -3.61 -2.35 -13.09
C TYR A 21 -4.60 -2.52 -11.93
N ILE A 22 -4.27 -1.97 -10.75
CA ILE A 22 -5.15 -2.00 -9.58
C ILE A 22 -6.46 -1.26 -9.85
N ILE A 23 -6.43 -0.11 -10.53
CA ILE A 23 -7.65 0.63 -10.92
C ILE A 23 -8.52 -0.24 -11.84
N VAL A 24 -7.94 -0.83 -12.89
CA VAL A 24 -8.68 -1.70 -13.82
C VAL A 24 -9.28 -2.90 -13.08
N PHE A 25 -8.51 -3.51 -12.17
CA PHE A 25 -8.98 -4.62 -11.35
C PHE A 25 -10.13 -4.21 -10.43
N ALA A 26 -10.00 -3.07 -9.74
CA ALA A 26 -11.03 -2.53 -8.86
C ALA A 26 -12.32 -2.20 -9.62
N MET A 27 -12.22 -1.62 -10.81
CA MET A 27 -13.37 -1.32 -11.67
C MET A 27 -14.10 -2.58 -12.15
N LYS A 28 -13.37 -3.60 -12.59
CA LYS A 28 -13.96 -4.90 -13.02
C LYS A 28 -14.62 -5.65 -11.87
N GLY A 29 -14.07 -5.51 -10.66
CA GLY A 29 -14.52 -6.23 -9.47
C GLY A 29 -15.57 -5.51 -8.63
N ILE A 30 -15.94 -4.27 -8.96
CA ILE A 30 -16.68 -3.39 -8.04
C ILE A 30 -18.05 -3.92 -7.60
N ARG A 31 -18.67 -4.81 -8.41
CA ARG A 31 -19.94 -5.47 -8.09
C ARG A 31 -19.78 -6.77 -7.29
N ASN A 32 -18.62 -7.41 -7.36
CA ASN A 32 -18.37 -8.72 -6.74
C ASN A 32 -17.66 -8.62 -5.39
N TYR A 33 -17.02 -7.48 -5.11
CA TYR A 33 -16.27 -7.26 -3.88
C TYR A 33 -17.00 -6.33 -2.91
N PRO A 34 -16.81 -6.52 -1.59
CA PRO A 34 -17.29 -5.57 -0.58
C PRO A 34 -16.77 -4.16 -0.86
N ARG A 35 -17.62 -3.16 -0.63
CA ARG A 35 -17.29 -1.74 -0.87
C ARG A 35 -15.97 -1.32 -0.23
N ASP A 36 -15.70 -1.79 0.99
CA ASP A 36 -14.47 -1.49 1.74
C ASP A 36 -13.21 -1.99 1.02
N PHE A 37 -13.28 -3.15 0.38
CA PHE A 37 -12.16 -3.72 -0.40
C PHE A 37 -11.85 -2.85 -1.62
N SER A 38 -12.90 -2.47 -2.35
CA SER A 38 -12.78 -1.60 -3.53
C SER A 38 -12.22 -0.22 -3.18
N ILE A 39 -12.66 0.37 -2.05
CA ILE A 39 -12.11 1.65 -1.55
C ILE A 39 -10.62 1.49 -1.23
N GLY A 40 -10.24 0.42 -0.56
CA GLY A 40 -8.84 0.12 -0.25
C GLY A 40 -7.97 0.00 -1.50
N LEU A 41 -8.45 -0.68 -2.54
CA LEU A 41 -7.72 -0.79 -3.82
C LEU A 41 -7.54 0.56 -4.52
N VAL A 42 -8.57 1.41 -4.53
CA VAL A 42 -8.49 2.74 -5.15
C VAL A 42 -7.51 3.65 -4.39
N LEU A 43 -7.54 3.59 -3.06
CA LEU A 43 -6.56 4.30 -2.22
C LEU A 43 -5.14 3.82 -2.51
N LEU A 44 -4.93 2.51 -2.56
CA LEU A 44 -3.62 1.93 -2.85
C LEU A 44 -3.10 2.39 -4.23
N ALA A 45 -3.95 2.35 -5.25
CA ALA A 45 -3.59 2.81 -6.59
C ALA A 45 -3.21 4.30 -6.61
N THR A 46 -3.97 5.13 -5.89
CA THR A 46 -3.68 6.56 -5.79
C THR A 46 -2.35 6.80 -5.08
N GLY A 47 -2.06 6.04 -4.02
CA GLY A 47 -0.75 6.04 -3.36
C GLY A 47 0.40 5.67 -4.30
N CYS A 48 0.26 4.60 -5.08
CA CYS A 48 1.27 4.20 -6.07
C CYS A 48 1.55 5.30 -7.11
N ILE A 49 0.50 5.94 -7.62
CA ILE A 49 0.63 7.03 -8.60
C ILE A 49 1.33 8.24 -7.97
N LEU A 50 0.95 8.63 -6.75
CA LEU A 50 1.58 9.75 -6.03
C LEU A 50 3.07 9.51 -5.78
N ILE A 51 3.46 8.30 -5.38
CA ILE A 51 4.87 7.94 -5.15
C ILE A 51 5.64 7.97 -6.48
N ALA A 52 5.05 7.48 -7.57
CA ALA A 52 5.67 7.52 -8.89
C ALA A 52 5.91 8.96 -9.37
N ILE A 53 4.92 9.84 -9.16
CA ILE A 53 5.03 11.28 -9.44
C ILE A 53 6.15 11.88 -8.58
N ASN A 54 6.15 11.60 -7.27
CA ASN A 54 7.18 12.13 -6.37
C ASN A 54 8.59 11.74 -6.83
N LYS A 55 8.78 10.47 -7.20
CA LYS A 55 10.09 9.98 -7.67
C LYS A 55 10.52 10.63 -8.99
N THR A 56 9.57 10.95 -9.86
CA THR A 56 9.84 11.64 -11.12
C THR A 56 10.28 13.08 -10.86
N ILE A 57 9.58 13.79 -9.97
CA ILE A 57 9.91 15.17 -9.58
C ILE A 57 11.31 15.23 -8.93
N GLU A 58 11.60 14.30 -8.00
CA GLU A 58 12.91 14.15 -7.37
C GLU A 58 14.02 13.92 -8.42
N SER A 59 13.80 13.00 -9.36
CA SER A 59 14.80 12.63 -10.37
C SER A 59 15.06 13.74 -11.39
N LEU A 60 14.09 14.63 -11.62
CA LEU A 60 14.21 15.76 -12.53
C LEU A 60 14.72 17.05 -11.84
N ASN A 61 15.02 17.01 -10.53
CA ASN A 61 15.40 18.19 -9.72
C ASN A 61 14.38 19.34 -9.80
N ILE A 62 13.12 19.04 -10.11
CA ILE A 62 12.06 20.04 -10.22
C ILE A 62 11.58 20.33 -8.78
N ASN A 63 12.18 21.33 -8.15
CA ASN A 63 11.71 21.92 -6.88
C ASN A 63 11.63 20.93 -5.68
N ASN A 64 12.79 20.70 -5.04
CA ASN A 64 12.92 19.80 -3.89
C ASN A 64 12.14 20.21 -2.62
N SER A 65 11.63 21.44 -2.54
CA SER A 65 10.96 21.96 -1.33
C SER A 65 9.62 21.31 -1.00
N LYS A 66 8.95 20.66 -1.97
CA LYS A 66 7.60 20.07 -1.79
C LYS A 66 7.56 18.53 -1.78
N ILE A 67 8.68 17.87 -2.09
CA ILE A 67 8.79 16.39 -2.17
C ILE A 67 8.39 15.73 -0.85
N TRP A 68 8.86 16.27 0.27
CA TRP A 68 8.57 15.74 1.61
C TRP A 68 7.08 15.76 1.95
N GLN A 69 6.30 16.69 1.40
CA GLN A 69 4.86 16.77 1.63
C GLN A 69 4.11 15.63 0.94
N ILE A 70 4.60 15.15 -0.21
CA ILE A 70 3.96 14.06 -0.96
C ILE A 70 4.18 12.73 -0.22
N ASP A 71 5.39 12.46 0.26
CA ASP A 71 5.69 11.24 1.03
C ASP A 71 4.90 11.18 2.34
N LEU A 72 4.75 12.32 3.02
CA LEU A 72 4.01 12.43 4.28
C LEU A 72 2.52 12.10 4.11
N VAL A 73 1.96 12.30 2.90
CA VAL A 73 0.57 11.92 2.58
C VAL A 73 0.50 10.50 2.01
N ALA A 74 1.43 10.13 1.13
CA ALA A 74 1.40 8.84 0.44
C ALA A 74 1.60 7.65 1.39
N ILE A 75 2.48 7.78 2.39
CA ILE A 75 2.76 6.69 3.35
C ILE A 75 1.51 6.36 4.20
N PRO A 76 0.87 7.31 4.91
CA PRO A 76 -0.37 7.04 5.63
C PRO A 76 -1.47 6.50 4.74
N LEU A 77 -1.58 7.02 3.51
CA LEU A 77 -2.60 6.59 2.55
C LEU A 77 -2.39 5.11 2.15
N GLY A 78 -1.13 4.69 1.99
CA GLY A 78 -0.75 3.28 1.83
C GLY A 78 -1.18 2.42 3.02
N VAL A 79 -0.91 2.87 4.26
CA VAL A 79 -1.30 2.12 5.47
C VAL A 79 -2.82 1.99 5.58
N VAL A 80 -3.55 3.09 5.38
CA VAL A 80 -5.03 3.09 5.42
C VAL A 80 -5.59 2.18 4.33
N SER A 81 -5.01 2.17 3.12
CA SER A 81 -5.44 1.31 2.03
C SER A 81 -5.35 -0.18 2.41
N ILE A 82 -4.27 -0.60 3.07
CA ILE A 82 -4.07 -1.97 3.55
C ILE A 82 -5.17 -2.35 4.55
N VAL A 83 -5.48 -1.46 5.50
CA VAL A 83 -6.55 -1.71 6.49
C VAL A 83 -7.90 -1.91 5.80
N PHE A 84 -8.25 -1.08 4.83
CA PHE A 84 -9.49 -1.21 4.06
C PHE A 84 -9.54 -2.50 3.23
N ILE A 85 -8.44 -2.88 2.58
CA ILE A 85 -8.33 -4.13 1.82
C ILE A 85 -8.58 -5.32 2.75
N PHE A 86 -7.93 -5.38 3.91
CA PHE A 86 -8.10 -6.50 4.84
C PHE A 86 -9.48 -6.51 5.51
N ALA A 87 -10.01 -5.35 5.90
CA ALA A 87 -11.36 -5.24 6.46
C ALA A 87 -12.42 -5.70 5.45
N GLY A 88 -12.27 -5.29 4.19
CA GLY A 88 -13.12 -5.74 3.09
C GLY A 88 -13.00 -7.24 2.83
N ALA A 89 -11.78 -7.78 2.76
CA ALA A 89 -11.55 -9.21 2.57
C ALA A 89 -12.11 -10.04 3.74
N TYR A 90 -12.00 -9.55 4.97
CA TYR A 90 -12.54 -10.21 6.16
C TYR A 90 -14.07 -10.30 6.11
N LYS A 91 -14.75 -9.20 5.72
CA LYS A 91 -16.21 -9.19 5.53
C LYS A 91 -16.64 -10.10 4.39
N GLY A 92 -15.93 -10.06 3.26
CA GLY A 92 -16.27 -10.84 2.06
C GLY A 92 -16.09 -12.36 2.22
N THR A 93 -15.20 -12.79 3.11
CA THR A 93 -14.92 -14.22 3.35
C THR A 93 -15.74 -14.83 4.48
N LYS A 94 -16.65 -14.08 5.13
CA LYS A 94 -17.40 -14.56 6.31
C LYS A 94 -18.19 -15.86 6.05
N HIS A 95 -18.63 -16.09 4.82
CA HIS A 95 -19.41 -17.28 4.44
C HIS A 95 -18.57 -18.49 4.04
N ASP A 96 -17.24 -18.35 3.93
CA ASP A 96 -16.31 -19.41 3.53
C ASP A 96 -15.22 -19.57 4.62
N PRO A 97 -15.34 -20.57 5.51
CA PRO A 97 -14.49 -20.69 6.70
C PRO A 97 -13.01 -20.92 6.36
N GLU A 98 -12.70 -21.57 5.24
CA GLU A 98 -11.31 -21.80 4.81
C GLU A 98 -10.66 -20.49 4.40
N LYS A 99 -11.33 -19.73 3.52
CA LYS A 99 -10.82 -18.41 3.09
C LYS A 99 -10.75 -17.42 4.24
N HIS A 100 -11.73 -17.47 5.15
CA HIS A 100 -11.75 -16.60 6.32
C HIS A 100 -10.56 -16.84 7.26
N LYS A 101 -10.17 -18.11 7.45
CA LYS A 101 -8.99 -18.47 8.24
C LYS A 101 -7.71 -17.91 7.63
N VAL A 102 -7.55 -18.00 6.31
CA VAL A 102 -6.39 -17.44 5.59
C VAL A 102 -6.32 -15.92 5.77
N VAL A 103 -7.42 -15.21 5.56
CA VAL A 103 -7.46 -13.74 5.75
C VAL A 103 -7.09 -13.36 7.18
N ARG A 104 -7.59 -14.10 8.18
CA ARG A 104 -7.29 -13.84 9.59
C ARG A 104 -5.80 -14.07 9.91
N ILE A 105 -5.18 -15.12 9.36
CA ILE A 105 -3.73 -15.37 9.49
C ILE A 105 -2.94 -14.21 8.88
N CYS A 106 -3.32 -13.72 7.69
CA CYS A 106 -2.67 -12.57 7.08
C CYS A 106 -2.75 -11.32 7.95
N ILE A 107 -3.92 -11.03 8.53
CA ILE A 107 -4.10 -9.89 9.45
C ILE A 107 -3.18 -10.03 10.67
N TYR A 108 -3.15 -11.19 11.32
CA TYR A 108 -2.29 -11.41 12.48
C TYR A 108 -0.80 -11.36 12.13
N SER A 109 -0.41 -11.85 10.95
CA SER A 109 0.98 -11.77 10.48
C SER A 109 1.44 -10.31 10.30
N ILE A 110 0.58 -9.46 9.72
CA ILE A 110 0.88 -8.03 9.56
C ILE A 110 1.01 -7.35 10.93
N ILE A 111 0.06 -7.58 11.83
CA ILE A 111 0.10 -7.03 13.19
C ILE A 111 1.37 -7.49 13.91
N GLY A 112 1.70 -8.79 13.83
CA GLY A 112 2.93 -9.34 14.43
C GLY A 112 4.20 -8.69 13.87
N THR A 113 4.22 -8.41 12.57
CA THR A 113 5.35 -7.72 11.93
C THR A 113 5.49 -6.29 12.45
N PHE A 114 4.38 -5.54 12.57
CA PHE A 114 4.41 -4.19 13.15
C PHE A 114 4.85 -4.17 14.61
N VAL A 115 4.40 -5.14 15.42
CA VAL A 115 4.81 -5.27 16.82
C VAL A 115 6.31 -5.57 16.92
N MET A 116 6.82 -6.52 16.14
CA MET A 116 8.26 -6.81 16.08
C MET A 116 9.07 -5.57 15.68
N MET A 117 8.62 -4.84 14.66
CA MET A 117 9.30 -3.64 14.19
C MET A 117 9.33 -2.56 15.29
N GLY A 118 8.25 -2.39 16.05
CA GLY A 118 8.20 -1.49 17.20
C GLY A 118 9.16 -1.89 18.32
N ILE A 119 9.24 -3.18 18.65
CA ILE A 119 10.18 -3.70 19.66
C ILE A 119 11.64 -3.44 19.23
N LEU A 120 11.97 -3.66 17.96
CA LEU A 120 13.30 -3.39 17.41
C LEU A 120 13.68 -1.91 17.51
N VAL A 121 12.74 -1.00 17.24
CA VAL A 121 12.97 0.45 17.37
C VAL A 121 13.21 0.83 18.82
N ILE A 122 12.41 0.31 19.76
CA ILE A 122 12.61 0.56 21.20
C ILE A 122 13.99 0.06 21.65
N LEU A 123 14.37 -1.16 21.27
CA LEU A 123 15.68 -1.73 21.60
C LEU A 123 16.84 -0.92 20.98
N ALA A 124 16.65 -0.36 19.79
CA ALA A 124 17.67 0.47 19.14
C ALA A 124 17.83 1.85 19.79
N LEU A 125 16.76 2.43 20.34
CA LEU A 125 16.80 3.73 21.03
C LEU A 125 17.31 3.64 22.47
N TYR A 126 17.19 2.47 23.10
CA TYR A 126 17.70 2.20 24.46
C TYR A 126 19.17 1.78 24.49
N LYS A 127 19.84 1.72 23.33
CA LYS A 127 21.26 1.39 23.18
C LYS A 127 22.08 2.63 22.91
#